data_AF-A0A1G1K393-F1
#
_entry.id   AF-A0A1G1K393-F1
#
_cell.length_a   1.000
_cell.length_b   1.000
_cell.length_c   1.000
_cell.angle_alpha   90.00
_cell.angle_beta   90.00
_cell.angle_gamma   90.00
#
_symmetry.space_group_name_H-M   'P 1'
#
loop_
_entity.id
_entity.type
_entity.pdbx_description
1 polymer ?
#
loop_
_entity_poly.entity_id
_entity_poly.type
_entity_poly.pdbx_seq_one_letter_code
_entity_poly.pdbx_strand_id
1 'polypeptide(L)'
;MNRKLIASLLIAVVAFGAIPTQAFAENTAVHGTISGKTVLGGLGSLLIWPGIGQYLNDNEDKKVVTHAILGLTGIFRLWSGWDALVARQGGRWDGKI
;
A
#
# COMPACT_ATOMS: atom_id res chain seq x y z
N MET A 1 7.84 36.67 -22.82
CA MET A 1 8.40 35.62 -21.93
C MET A 1 9.34 34.75 -22.76
N ASN A 2 10.56 34.51 -22.27
CA ASN A 2 11.62 33.86 -23.06
C ASN A 2 11.33 32.36 -23.21
N ARG A 3 11.41 31.77 -24.42
CA ARG A 3 11.02 30.35 -24.66
C ARG A 3 11.77 29.36 -23.76
N LYS A 4 13.03 29.66 -23.46
CA LYS A 4 13.87 28.89 -22.52
C LYS A 4 13.30 28.89 -21.09
N LEU A 5 12.73 30.02 -20.66
CA LEU A 5 12.13 30.19 -19.34
C LEU A 5 10.82 29.38 -19.21
N ILE A 6 10.03 29.32 -20.28
CA ILE A 6 8.80 28.52 -20.34
C ILE A 6 9.14 27.02 -20.29
N ALA A 7 10.14 26.60 -21.07
CA ALA A 7 10.59 25.20 -21.06
C ALA A 7 11.14 24.78 -19.69
N SER A 8 11.92 25.63 -19.02
CA SER A 8 12.42 25.34 -17.65
C SER A 8 11.29 25.25 -16.63
N LEU A 9 10.25 26.08 -16.75
CA LEU A 9 9.09 26.04 -15.85
C LEU A 9 8.26 24.77 -16.07
N LEU A 10 8.07 24.35 -17.32
CA LEU A 10 7.35 23.10 -17.63
C LEU A 10 8.11 21.87 -17.11
N ILE A 11 9.43 21.84 -17.26
CA ILE A 11 10.26 20.76 -16.71
C ILE A 11 10.17 20.73 -15.18
N ALA A 12 10.20 21.89 -14.52
CA ALA A 12 10.03 21.97 -13.08
C ALA A 12 8.65 21.45 -12.64
N VAL A 13 7.57 21.85 -13.31
CA VAL A 13 6.20 21.38 -12.99
C VAL A 13 6.08 19.86 -13.13
N VAL A 14 6.65 19.28 -14.19
CA VAL A 14 6.65 17.81 -14.38
C VAL A 14 7.51 17.12 -13.32
N ALA A 15 8.69 17.66 -12.99
CA ALA A 15 9.57 17.09 -11.97
C ALA A 15 8.95 17.14 -10.57
N PHE A 16 8.29 18.25 -10.20
CA PHE A 16 7.59 18.38 -8.91
C PHE A 16 6.29 17.58 -8.86
N GLY A 17 5.54 17.49 -9.97
CA GLY A 17 4.32 16.68 -10.06
C GLY A 17 4.56 15.17 -10.08
N ALA A 18 5.79 14.74 -10.38
CA ALA A 18 6.20 13.35 -10.37
C ALA A 18 6.78 12.89 -9.01
N ILE A 19 6.88 13.77 -8.00
CA ILE A 19 7.32 13.36 -6.67
C ILE A 19 6.21 12.49 -6.06
N PRO A 20 6.45 11.20 -5.78
CA PRO A 20 5.45 10.36 -5.13
C PRO A 20 5.14 10.97 -3.75
N THR A 21 3.90 11.41 -3.54
CA THR A 21 3.43 11.89 -2.23
C THR A 21 3.57 10.80 -1.16
N GLN A 22 3.63 9.54 -1.59
CA GLN A 22 3.93 8.37 -0.76
C GLN A 22 5.28 8.45 -0.02
N ALA A 23 6.24 9.25 -0.51
CA ALA A 23 7.52 9.48 0.17
C ALA A 23 7.38 10.33 1.44
N PHE A 24 6.26 11.02 1.62
CA PHE A 24 5.94 11.82 2.82
C PHE A 24 5.00 11.08 3.79
N ALA A 25 4.62 9.84 3.50
CA ALA A 25 3.82 9.02 4.39
C ALA A 25 4.69 8.47 5.53
N GLU A 26 4.33 8.80 6.78
CA GLU A 26 4.98 8.22 7.95
C GLU A 26 4.70 6.71 8.00
N ASN A 27 5.77 5.91 7.95
CA ASN A 27 5.64 4.45 8.01
C ASN A 27 5.42 4.02 9.46
N THR A 28 4.16 4.05 9.89
CA THR A 28 3.71 3.56 11.21
C THR A 28 3.65 2.03 11.29
N ALA A 29 4.11 1.32 10.27
CA ALA A 29 3.88 -0.11 10.17
C ALA A 29 4.92 -0.93 10.94
N VAL A 30 4.44 -1.86 11.76
CA VAL A 30 5.28 -2.78 12.55
C VAL A 30 5.08 -4.19 12.03
N HIS A 31 6.17 -4.92 11.82
CA HIS A 31 6.10 -6.31 11.35
C HIS A 31 5.86 -7.26 12.52
N GLY A 32 4.95 -8.21 12.32
CA GLY A 32 4.69 -9.28 13.27
C GLY A 32 5.60 -10.48 13.04
N THR A 33 5.21 -11.61 13.63
CA THR A 33 5.92 -12.89 13.46
C THR A 33 5.25 -13.74 12.39
N ILE A 34 6.05 -14.31 11.49
CA ILE A 34 5.56 -15.27 10.52
C ILE A 34 5.22 -16.59 11.24
N SER A 35 4.00 -17.07 11.04
CA SER A 35 3.52 -18.35 11.59
C SER A 35 2.67 -19.09 10.54
N GLY A 36 2.28 -20.34 10.83
CA GLY A 36 1.39 -21.08 9.93
C GLY A 36 0.08 -20.33 9.64
N LYS A 37 -0.48 -19.63 10.63
CA LYS A 37 -1.65 -18.76 10.48
C LYS A 37 -1.40 -17.66 9.43
N THR A 38 -0.28 -16.96 9.53
CA THR A 38 0.01 -15.81 8.67
C THR A 38 0.39 -16.25 7.26
N VAL A 39 1.01 -17.43 7.10
CA VAL A 39 1.26 -18.05 5.79
C VAL A 39 -0.06 -18.35 5.08
N LEU A 40 -1.02 -18.99 5.75
CA LEU A 40 -2.35 -19.23 5.19
C LEU A 40 -3.10 -17.93 4.92
N GLY A 41 -2.97 -16.93 5.80
CA GLY A 41 -3.53 -15.60 5.58
C GLY A 41 -2.94 -14.90 4.35
N GLY A 42 -1.62 -14.98 4.16
CA GLY A 42 -0.93 -14.44 3.00
C GLY A 42 -1.37 -15.09 1.69
N LEU A 43 -1.47 -16.43 1.68
CA LEU A 43 -1.99 -17.18 0.52
C LEU A 43 -3.46 -16.87 0.25
N GLY A 44 -4.29 -16.74 1.29
CA GLY A 44 -5.70 -16.34 1.15
C GLY A 44 -5.84 -14.96 0.53
N SER A 45 -5.08 -13.98 1.02
CA SER A 45 -5.02 -12.62 0.47
C SER A 45 -4.50 -12.58 -0.97
N LEU A 46 -3.54 -13.45 -1.31
CA LEU A 46 -2.93 -13.47 -2.64
C LEU A 46 -3.77 -14.23 -3.67
N LEU A 47 -4.34 -15.38 -3.32
CA LEU A 47 -4.93 -16.32 -4.28
C LEU A 47 -6.45 -16.25 -4.32
N ILE A 48 -7.10 -15.99 -3.18
CA ILE A 48 -8.56 -15.99 -3.08
C ILE A 48 -9.09 -14.56 -3.19
N TRP A 49 -8.83 -13.74 -2.17
CA TRP A 49 -9.35 -12.38 -2.11
C TRP A 49 -8.45 -11.49 -1.24
N PRO A 50 -8.04 -10.31 -1.73
CA PRO A 50 -7.18 -9.42 -0.96
C PRO A 50 -7.89 -8.91 0.31
N GLY A 51 -7.19 -8.89 1.44
CA GLY A 51 -7.74 -8.50 2.74
C GLY A 51 -8.12 -9.67 3.65
N ILE A 52 -8.28 -10.90 3.14
CA ILE A 52 -8.57 -12.09 3.99
C ILE A 52 -7.50 -12.27 5.06
N GLY A 53 -6.24 -12.21 4.68
CA GLY A 53 -5.13 -12.40 5.61
C GLY A 53 -5.05 -11.31 6.68
N GLN A 54 -5.42 -10.07 6.35
CA GLN A 54 -5.53 -8.99 7.32
C GLN A 54 -6.67 -9.26 8.33
N TYR A 55 -7.82 -9.74 7.85
CA TYR A 55 -8.92 -10.15 8.73
C TYR A 55 -8.51 -11.30 9.64
N LEU A 56 -7.85 -12.33 9.10
CA LEU A 56 -7.37 -13.47 9.87
C LEU A 56 -6.32 -13.05 10.91
N ASN A 57 -5.46 -12.09 10.60
CA ASN A 57 -4.41 -11.61 11.50
C ASN A 57 -4.89 -10.60 12.54
N ASP A 58 -6.21 -10.41 12.70
CA ASP A 58 -6.81 -9.51 13.70
C ASP A 58 -6.32 -8.06 13.54
N ASN A 59 -6.08 -7.63 12.29
CA ASN A 59 -5.77 -6.24 11.96
C ASN A 59 -7.00 -5.34 12.08
N GLU A 60 -6.78 -4.03 12.20
CA GLU A 60 -7.85 -3.02 12.18
C GLU A 60 -8.73 -3.13 10.93
N ASP A 61 -10.06 -2.99 11.08
CA ASP A 61 -11.04 -3.07 9.99
C ASP A 61 -10.70 -2.16 8.79
N LYS A 62 -10.22 -0.95 9.08
CA LYS A 62 -9.82 0.01 8.06
C LYS A 62 -8.70 -0.52 7.17
N LYS A 63 -7.80 -1.32 7.74
CA LYS A 63 -6.75 -2.00 6.99
C LYS A 63 -7.33 -3.10 6.11
N VAL A 64 -8.21 -3.95 6.65
CA VAL A 64 -8.90 -5.01 5.89
C VAL A 64 -9.58 -4.42 4.66
N VAL A 65 -10.32 -3.32 4.83
CA VAL A 65 -10.98 -2.60 3.74
C VAL A 65 -9.98 -2.00 2.75
N THR A 66 -8.90 -1.39 3.23
CA THR A 66 -7.82 -0.86 2.36
C THR A 66 -7.29 -1.94 1.43
N HIS A 67 -6.97 -3.11 1.98
CA HIS A 67 -6.46 -4.22 1.19
C HIS A 67 -7.53 -4.82 0.26
N ALA A 68 -8.78 -4.93 0.70
CA ALA A 68 -9.87 -5.43 -0.14
C ALA A 68 -10.14 -4.53 -1.35
N ILE A 69 -10.06 -3.20 -1.19
CA ILE A 69 -10.31 -2.24 -2.27
C ILE A 69 -9.07 -2.09 -3.15
N LEU A 70 -7.93 -1.71 -2.57
CA LEU A 70 -6.72 -1.47 -3.36
C LEU A 70 -6.21 -2.76 -3.99
N GLY A 71 -6.33 -3.91 -3.31
CA GLY A 71 -5.88 -5.20 -3.82
C GLY A 71 -6.54 -5.63 -5.14
N LEU A 72 -7.68 -5.05 -5.52
CA LEU A 72 -8.31 -5.31 -6.83
C LEU A 72 -7.56 -4.66 -8.00
N THR A 73 -6.68 -3.68 -7.74
CA THR A 73 -5.89 -2.98 -8.77
C THR A 73 -4.66 -3.77 -9.23
N GLY A 74 -4.58 -5.07 -8.92
CA GLY A 74 -3.53 -5.99 -9.36
C GLY A 74 -2.23 -5.89 -8.55
N ILE A 75 -1.51 -4.76 -8.64
CA ILE A 75 -0.21 -4.60 -7.96
C ILE A 75 -0.36 -4.70 -6.44
N PHE A 76 -1.42 -4.10 -5.90
CA PHE A 76 -1.69 -4.12 -4.46
C PHE A 76 -2.19 -5.49 -3.95
N ARG A 77 -2.45 -6.47 -4.83
CA ARG A 77 -2.76 -7.85 -4.45
C ARG A 77 -1.53 -8.55 -3.88
N LEU A 78 -0.37 -8.37 -4.53
CA LEU A 78 0.92 -8.86 -4.04
C LEU A 78 1.24 -8.25 -2.67
N TRP A 79 0.98 -6.94 -2.55
CA TRP A 79 1.12 -6.23 -1.29
C TRP A 79 0.18 -6.79 -0.22
N SER A 80 -1.09 -7.09 -0.53
CA SER A 80 -2.02 -7.70 0.44
C SER A 80 -1.58 -9.07 0.93
N GLY A 81 -1.08 -9.93 0.03
CA GLY A 81 -0.51 -11.23 0.40
C GLY A 81 0.73 -11.12 1.27
N TRP A 82 1.69 -10.28 0.88
CA TRP A 82 2.91 -10.03 1.64
C TRP A 82 2.61 -9.44 3.03
N ASP A 83 1.78 -8.40 3.08
CA ASP A 83 1.42 -7.71 4.30
C ASP A 83 0.74 -8.64 5.33
N ALA A 84 -0.08 -9.57 4.85
CA ALA A 84 -0.67 -10.63 5.67
C ALA A 84 0.36 -11.70 6.09
N LEU A 85 1.28 -12.10 5.20
CA LEU A 85 2.32 -13.07 5.53
C LEU A 85 3.19 -12.62 6.70
N VAL A 86 3.61 -11.35 6.69
CA VAL A 86 4.46 -10.77 7.74
C VAL A 86 3.67 -10.26 8.95
N ALA A 87 2.36 -10.52 9.02
CA ALA A 87 1.45 -10.01 10.06
C ALA A 87 1.68 -8.53 10.36
N ARG A 88 1.84 -7.72 9.30
CA ARG A 88 2.17 -6.31 9.47
C ARG A 88 0.99 -5.59 10.10
N GLN A 89 1.24 -4.74 11.08
CA GLN A 89 0.27 -3.81 11.67
C GLN A 89 0.46 -2.42 11.06
N GLY A 90 -0.57 -1.57 11.08
CA GLY A 90 -0.56 -0.29 10.36
C GLY A 90 -0.59 -0.45 8.83
N GLY A 91 -0.16 0.55 8.06
CA GLY A 91 -0.19 0.46 6.60
C GLY A 91 -1.60 0.41 6.02
N ARG A 92 -2.46 1.33 6.47
CA ARG A 92 -3.84 1.52 6.02
C ARG A 92 -3.98 2.83 5.28
N TRP A 93 -4.97 2.92 4.40
CA TRP A 93 -5.24 4.16 3.68
C TRP A 93 -6.12 5.07 4.52
N ASP A 94 -5.60 6.24 4.90
CA ASP A 94 -6.30 7.24 5.71
C ASP A 94 -6.94 8.37 4.89
N GLY A 95 -7.21 8.12 3.60
CA GLY A 95 -7.80 9.13 2.71
C GLY A 95 -6.79 10.14 2.17
N LYS A 96 -5.49 9.92 2.38
CA LYS A 96 -4.38 10.63 1.75
C LYS A 96 -3.40 9.59 1.18
N ILE A 97 -2.89 9.85 -0.03
CA ILE A 97 -1.83 9.06 -0.68
C ILE A 97 -0.50 9.73 -0.41
#